data_AF-A0A821FBP1-F1
#
_entry.id   AF-A0A821FBP1-F1
#
_cell.length_a   1.000
_cell.length_b   1.000
_cell.length_c   1.000
_cell.angle_alpha   90.00
_cell.angle_beta   90.00
_cell.angle_gamma   90.00
#
_symmetry.space_group_name_H-M   'P 1'
#
loop_
_entity.id
_entity.type
_entity.pdbx_description
1 polymer ?
#
loop_
_entity_poly.entity_id
_entity_poly.type
_entity_poly.pdbx_seq_one_letter_code
_entity_poly.pdbx_strand_id
1 'polypeptide(L)'
;YGYIDSINTIYEGYWTFKMYDFVLRTDIDVFIYRHFATYIPQNCSFITGGGGYGTDFNRRKLRRIANDMGFTHVNISGMGSTWYGSPYDGYLVANQTLYGMLWLAQYEFAMPERESKLGTLMWPEWHYGVLLLYGQHLALNHLVGINQIRIIIGHNLLDQSTTDSTVQYISQGTRLNLHCWHTDLPFSKFAFKMGKYNQTELEKYKNDKTAQAYAMRMALESKYMTLEELAAYGRNKSLSS
;
A
#
# COMPACT_ATOMS: atom_id res chain seq x y z
N TYR A 1 -8.77 3.93 -14.28
CA TYR A 1 -7.67 4.62 -13.59
C TYR A 1 -6.40 4.28 -14.35
N GLY A 2 -5.58 5.27 -14.73
CA GLY A 2 -4.23 4.96 -15.21
C GLY A 2 -3.48 4.29 -14.05
N TYR A 3 -3.00 3.08 -14.25
CA TYR A 3 -2.20 2.38 -13.25
C TYR A 3 -0.74 2.77 -13.49
N ILE A 4 -0.05 3.21 -12.43
CA ILE A 4 1.41 3.28 -12.45
C ILE A 4 1.89 1.89 -12.06
N ASP A 5 2.65 1.24 -12.94
CA ASP A 5 3.30 -0.03 -12.60
C ASP A 5 4.47 0.23 -11.63
N SER A 6 4.10 0.44 -10.36
CA SER A 6 5.07 0.72 -9.30
C SER A 6 6.05 -0.43 -9.11
N ILE A 7 5.64 -1.67 -9.39
CA ILE A 7 6.51 -2.83 -9.20
C ILE A 7 7.56 -2.89 -10.29
N ASN A 8 7.19 -2.71 -11.57
CA ASN A 8 8.19 -2.67 -12.63
C ASN A 8 9.16 -1.50 -12.43
N THR A 9 8.65 -0.35 -11.99
CA THR A 9 9.49 0.82 -11.66
C THR A 9 10.50 0.51 -10.55
N ILE A 10 10.10 -0.20 -9.50
CA ILE A 10 11.01 -0.58 -8.39
C ILE A 10 12.04 -1.60 -8.86
N TYR A 11 11.63 -2.57 -9.68
CA TYR A 11 12.53 -3.57 -10.24
C TYR A 11 13.61 -2.95 -11.14
N GLU A 12 13.21 -2.20 -12.17
CA GLU A 12 14.15 -1.59 -13.12
C GLU A 12 14.94 -0.43 -12.48
N GLY A 13 14.32 0.26 -11.52
CA GLY A 13 14.84 1.48 -10.90
C GLY A 13 15.78 1.27 -9.72
N TYR A 14 16.18 0.04 -9.36
CA TYR A 14 16.97 -0.21 -8.13
C TYR A 14 18.16 0.75 -7.96
N TRP A 15 18.87 1.04 -9.04
CA TRP A 15 20.03 1.92 -9.02
C TRP A 15 19.74 3.38 -8.65
N THR A 16 18.49 3.85 -8.81
CA THR A 16 18.08 5.24 -8.53
C THR A 16 17.64 5.45 -7.09
N PHE A 17 17.38 4.38 -6.32
CA PHE A 17 16.95 4.48 -4.93
C PHE A 17 17.80 3.67 -3.95
N LYS A 18 18.82 2.93 -4.42
CA LYS A 18 19.72 2.14 -3.54
C LYS A 18 20.49 2.97 -2.51
N MET A 19 20.56 4.30 -2.67
CA MET A 19 21.25 5.20 -1.74
C MET A 19 20.43 5.54 -0.49
N TYR A 20 19.14 5.21 -0.46
CA TYR A 20 18.30 5.42 0.71
C TYR A 20 18.44 4.26 1.71
N ASP A 21 18.29 4.52 3.00
CA ASP A 21 18.26 3.45 4.00
C ASP A 21 16.98 2.61 3.91
N PHE A 22 15.87 3.26 3.55
CA PHE A 22 14.55 2.65 3.44
C PHE A 22 13.74 3.21 2.28
N VAL A 23 12.86 2.39 1.72
CA VAL A 23 11.94 2.74 0.62
C VAL A 23 10.53 2.33 1.01
N LEU A 24 9.59 3.26 0.83
CA LEU A 24 8.16 3.02 0.96
C LEU A 24 7.54 2.85 -0.42
N ARG A 25 6.92 1.69 -0.66
CA ARG A 25 5.94 1.52 -1.74
C ARG A 25 4.55 1.62 -1.13
N THR A 26 3.69 2.44 -1.72
CA THR A 26 2.35 2.70 -1.18
C THR A 26 1.31 2.73 -2.29
N ASP A 27 0.06 2.42 -1.94
CA ASP A 27 -1.06 2.59 -2.86
C ASP A 27 -1.34 4.07 -3.15
N ILE A 28 -2.07 4.36 -4.23
CA ILE A 28 -2.36 5.73 -4.65
C ILE A 28 -3.48 6.38 -3.81
N ASP A 29 -4.35 5.57 -3.22
CA ASP A 29 -5.53 5.98 -2.47
C ASP A 29 -5.30 5.96 -0.96
N VAL A 30 -4.19 6.58 -0.56
CA VAL A 30 -3.74 6.64 0.84
C VAL A 30 -3.30 8.04 1.25
N PHE A 31 -3.20 8.26 2.55
CA PHE A 31 -2.47 9.38 3.13
C PHE A 31 -1.28 8.86 3.95
N ILE A 32 -0.10 9.40 3.71
CA ILE A 32 1.04 9.19 4.61
C ILE A 32 0.78 10.01 5.88
N TYR A 33 0.77 9.35 7.03
CA TYR A 33 0.48 9.99 8.31
C TYR A 33 1.73 10.67 8.87
N ARG A 34 1.55 11.71 9.69
CA ARG A 34 2.66 12.52 10.23
C ARG A 34 3.71 11.71 11.01
N HIS A 35 3.33 10.58 11.62
CA HIS A 35 4.27 9.74 12.37
C HIS A 35 5.28 9.03 11.45
N PHE A 36 4.99 8.92 10.15
CA PHE A 36 5.91 8.30 9.19
C PHE A 36 7.25 9.05 9.13
N ALA A 37 7.25 10.38 9.30
CA ALA A 37 8.44 11.21 9.17
C ALA A 37 9.59 10.86 10.14
N THR A 38 9.27 10.22 11.27
CA THR A 38 10.27 9.81 12.28
C THR A 38 10.29 8.30 12.49
N TYR A 39 9.59 7.53 11.66
CA TYR A 39 9.48 6.09 11.84
C TYR A 39 10.60 5.34 11.10
N ILE A 40 11.33 4.51 11.85
CA ILE A 40 12.36 3.62 11.32
C ILE A 40 11.98 2.18 11.69
N PRO A 41 11.95 1.23 10.72
CA PRO A 41 11.65 -0.17 10.99
C PRO A 41 12.67 -0.77 11.96
N GLN A 42 12.19 -1.37 13.06
CA GLN A 42 13.07 -2.06 13.99
C GLN A 42 13.76 -3.25 13.31
N ASN A 43 15.03 -3.48 13.66
CA ASN A 43 15.84 -4.59 13.14
C ASN A 43 15.93 -4.65 11.61
N CYS A 44 15.83 -3.50 10.93
CA CYS A 44 15.83 -3.40 9.46
C CYS A 44 14.84 -4.36 8.78
N SER A 45 13.70 -4.64 9.42
CA SER A 45 12.73 -5.61 8.91
C SER A 45 11.89 -5.02 7.78
N PHE A 46 11.45 -5.89 6.86
CA PHE A 46 10.52 -5.52 5.79
C PHE A 46 9.07 -5.57 6.30
N ILE A 47 8.39 -4.42 6.36
CA ILE A 47 7.04 -4.31 6.90
C ILE A 47 6.03 -4.26 5.75
N THR A 48 4.96 -5.04 5.84
CA THR A 48 3.84 -5.00 4.89
C THR A 48 2.54 -4.62 5.59
N GLY A 49 1.68 -3.84 4.90
CA GLY A 49 0.33 -3.54 5.33
C GLY A 49 -0.61 -4.75 5.19
N GLY A 50 -1.92 -4.49 5.21
CA GLY A 50 -2.97 -5.50 5.09
C GLY A 50 -3.57 -5.59 3.69
N GLY A 51 -4.06 -6.78 3.35
CA GLY A 51 -4.68 -7.09 2.07
C GLY A 51 -5.96 -7.92 2.25
N GLY A 52 -7.08 -7.39 1.77
CA GLY A 52 -8.40 -8.00 1.88
C GLY A 52 -8.62 -9.30 1.08
N TYR A 53 -7.66 -9.69 0.23
CA TYR A 53 -7.75 -10.91 -0.59
C TYR A 53 -7.46 -12.21 0.19
N GLY A 54 -7.05 -12.13 1.46
CA GLY A 54 -6.50 -13.27 2.22
C GLY A 54 -7.48 -14.37 2.63
N THR A 55 -8.42 -14.78 1.76
CA THR A 55 -9.39 -15.86 1.99
C THR A 55 -8.75 -17.25 1.98
N ASP A 56 -9.42 -18.24 2.57
CA ASP A 56 -8.97 -19.63 2.57
C ASP A 56 -8.90 -20.25 1.17
N PHE A 57 -9.77 -19.82 0.26
CA PHE A 57 -9.70 -20.18 -1.15
C PHE A 57 -8.37 -19.70 -1.76
N ASN A 58 -8.07 -18.40 -1.65
CA ASN A 58 -6.86 -17.81 -2.23
C ASN A 58 -5.59 -18.40 -1.59
N ARG A 59 -5.56 -18.61 -0.27
CA ARG A 59 -4.41 -19.22 0.42
C ARG A 59 -4.09 -20.61 -0.12
N ARG A 60 -5.10 -21.48 -0.24
CA ARG A 60 -4.92 -22.85 -0.78
C ARG A 60 -4.48 -22.83 -2.23
N LYS A 61 -5.11 -21.97 -3.06
CA LYS A 61 -4.78 -21.85 -4.48
C LYS A 61 -3.36 -21.31 -4.68
N LEU A 62 -2.97 -20.24 -3.98
CA LEU A 62 -1.63 -19.65 -4.07
C LEU A 62 -0.54 -20.60 -3.55
N ARG A 63 -0.83 -21.42 -2.54
CA ARG A 63 0.10 -22.47 -2.09
C ARG A 63 0.33 -23.54 -3.16
N ARG A 64 -0.73 -24.00 -3.85
CA ARG A 64 -0.58 -24.92 -4.99
C ARG A 64 0.29 -24.27 -6.07
N ILE A 65 -0.04 -23.03 -6.45
CA ILE A 65 0.69 -22.30 -7.51
C ILE A 65 2.16 -22.13 -7.15
N ALA A 66 2.47 -21.79 -5.89
CA ALA A 66 3.84 -21.72 -5.42
C ALA A 66 4.59 -23.05 -5.65
N ASN A 67 3.96 -24.18 -5.32
CA ASN A 67 4.56 -25.49 -5.59
C ASN A 67 4.79 -25.73 -7.08
N ASP A 68 3.82 -25.37 -7.94
CA ASP A 68 3.94 -25.53 -9.40
C ASP A 68 5.07 -24.66 -9.99
N MET A 69 5.34 -23.51 -9.36
CA MET A 69 6.46 -22.61 -9.71
C MET A 69 7.80 -23.02 -9.08
N GLY A 70 7.84 -24.06 -8.23
CA GLY A 70 9.02 -24.42 -7.45
C GLY A 70 9.36 -23.42 -6.33
N PHE A 71 8.42 -22.58 -5.93
CA PHE A 71 8.56 -21.61 -4.85
C PHE A 71 8.22 -22.23 -3.49
N THR A 72 8.99 -21.87 -2.47
CA THR A 72 8.65 -22.15 -1.07
C THR A 72 7.38 -21.39 -0.66
N HIS A 73 6.50 -22.02 0.13
CA HIS A 73 5.34 -21.36 0.71
C HIS A 73 5.24 -21.62 2.22
N VAL A 74 5.33 -20.54 3.01
CA VAL A 74 5.36 -20.59 4.49
C VAL A 74 4.02 -20.24 5.12
N ASN A 75 2.92 -20.30 4.35
CA ASN A 75 1.56 -20.02 4.80
C ASN A 75 1.33 -18.61 5.37
N ILE A 76 2.14 -17.62 4.98
CA ILE A 76 1.86 -16.22 5.31
C ILE A 76 0.80 -15.70 4.33
N SER A 77 -0.15 -14.91 4.83
CA SER A 77 -1.31 -14.47 4.05
C SER A 77 -1.77 -13.07 4.44
N GLY A 78 -2.60 -12.47 3.58
CA GLY A 78 -3.22 -11.17 3.86
C GLY A 78 -2.25 -9.99 3.83
N MET A 79 -1.06 -10.15 3.25
CA MET A 79 -0.05 -9.09 3.11
C MET A 79 -0.54 -8.04 2.11
N GLY A 80 -0.52 -6.79 2.51
CA GLY A 80 -0.99 -5.65 1.74
C GLY A 80 -0.03 -5.17 0.67
N SER A 81 -0.58 -4.37 -0.22
CA SER A 81 0.16 -3.73 -1.31
C SER A 81 1.24 -2.78 -0.78
N THR A 82 0.94 -2.03 0.27
CA THR A 82 1.88 -1.07 0.89
C THR A 82 2.94 -1.82 1.69
N TRP A 83 4.20 -1.46 1.50
CA TRP A 83 5.32 -2.02 2.26
C TRP A 83 6.45 -1.01 2.43
N TYR A 84 7.25 -1.21 3.49
CA TYR A 84 8.36 -0.35 3.87
C TYR A 84 9.55 -1.21 4.31
N GLY A 85 10.71 -1.03 3.70
CA GLY A 85 11.89 -1.85 3.96
C GLY A 85 13.15 -1.32 3.28
N SER A 86 14.24 -2.08 3.34
CA SER A 86 15.48 -1.69 2.67
C SER A 86 15.31 -1.65 1.14
N PRO A 87 16.08 -0.84 0.41
CA PRO A 87 16.07 -0.84 -1.05
C PRO A 87 16.25 -2.23 -1.66
N TYR A 88 17.18 -3.02 -1.09
CA TYR A 88 17.52 -4.34 -1.63
C TYR A 88 16.38 -5.34 -1.45
N ASP A 89 15.74 -5.34 -0.28
CA ASP A 89 14.54 -6.16 -0.03
C ASP A 89 13.40 -5.74 -0.96
N GLY A 90 13.18 -4.43 -1.12
CA GLY A 90 12.19 -3.89 -2.06
C GLY A 90 12.41 -4.35 -3.50
N TYR A 91 13.67 -4.34 -3.96
CA TYR A 91 14.06 -4.87 -5.26
C TYR A 91 13.80 -6.37 -5.39
N LEU A 92 14.20 -7.18 -4.41
CA LEU A 92 13.98 -8.64 -4.43
C LEU A 92 12.49 -8.98 -4.47
N VAL A 93 11.69 -8.30 -3.63
CA VAL A 93 10.24 -8.46 -3.61
C VAL A 93 9.63 -8.05 -4.94
N ALA A 94 10.04 -6.91 -5.52
CA ALA A 94 9.53 -6.45 -6.81
C ALA A 94 9.85 -7.43 -7.94
N ASN A 95 11.10 -7.90 -8.04
CA ASN A 95 11.52 -8.88 -9.04
C ASN A 95 10.68 -10.16 -8.98
N GLN A 96 10.57 -10.77 -7.79
CA GLN A 96 9.78 -12.00 -7.63
C GLN A 96 8.27 -11.77 -7.77
N THR A 97 7.79 -10.57 -7.45
CA THR A 97 6.39 -10.18 -7.68
C THR A 97 6.08 -10.13 -9.16
N LEU A 98 6.94 -9.53 -9.99
CA LEU A 98 6.76 -9.53 -11.46
C LEU A 98 6.70 -10.95 -12.01
N TYR A 99 7.64 -11.81 -11.59
CA TYR A 99 7.65 -13.20 -12.01
C TYR A 99 6.34 -13.93 -11.64
N GLY A 100 5.86 -13.74 -10.42
CA GLY A 100 4.57 -14.26 -9.95
C GLY A 100 3.38 -13.71 -10.75
N MET A 101 3.34 -12.41 -10.99
CA MET A 101 2.27 -11.77 -11.78
C MET A 101 2.23 -12.32 -13.21
N LEU A 102 3.39 -12.47 -13.87
CA LEU A 102 3.49 -13.02 -15.22
C LEU A 102 3.01 -14.48 -15.26
N TRP A 103 3.46 -15.32 -14.32
CA TRP A 103 2.99 -16.70 -14.22
C TRP A 103 1.48 -16.79 -14.04
N LEU A 104 0.95 -16.03 -13.08
CA LEU A 104 -0.48 -16.00 -12.76
C LEU A 104 -1.30 -15.56 -13.98
N ALA A 105 -0.90 -14.48 -14.64
CA ALA A 105 -1.58 -13.99 -15.83
C ALA A 105 -1.51 -15.02 -16.98
N GLN A 106 -0.38 -15.67 -17.20
CA GLN A 106 -0.19 -16.59 -18.32
C GLN A 106 -0.92 -17.93 -18.11
N TYR A 107 -0.84 -18.50 -16.90
CA TYR A 107 -1.20 -19.90 -16.65
C TYR A 107 -2.39 -20.11 -15.71
N GLU A 108 -2.77 -19.11 -14.90
CA GLU A 108 -3.71 -19.30 -13.79
C GLU A 108 -5.02 -18.52 -13.93
N PHE A 109 -5.00 -17.41 -14.69
CA PHE A 109 -6.19 -16.63 -15.01
C PHE A 109 -6.67 -16.93 -16.43
N ALA A 110 -7.97 -17.17 -16.57
CA ALA A 110 -8.63 -17.33 -17.86
C ALA A 110 -8.83 -15.97 -18.57
N MET A 111 -9.03 -16.02 -19.89
CA MET A 111 -9.20 -14.82 -20.71
C MET A 111 -10.29 -13.85 -20.21
N PRO A 112 -11.51 -14.30 -19.80
CA PRO A 112 -12.52 -13.38 -19.28
C PRO A 112 -12.11 -12.67 -17.98
N GLU A 113 -11.30 -13.32 -17.13
CA GLU A 113 -10.77 -12.73 -15.91
C GLU A 113 -9.76 -11.63 -16.25
N ARG A 114 -8.83 -11.92 -17.18
CA ARG A 114 -7.80 -10.96 -17.65
C ARG A 114 -8.39 -9.74 -18.35
N GLU A 115 -9.43 -9.96 -19.15
CA GLU A 115 -10.12 -8.90 -19.89
C GLU A 115 -11.09 -8.09 -19.03
N SER A 116 -11.07 -8.28 -17.70
CA SER A 116 -11.94 -7.58 -16.75
C SER A 116 -13.45 -7.74 -16.99
N LYS A 117 -13.87 -8.78 -17.74
CA LYS A 117 -15.28 -9.06 -18.06
C LYS A 117 -16.10 -9.47 -16.85
N LEU A 118 -15.44 -9.98 -15.80
CA LEU A 118 -16.09 -10.41 -14.55
C LEU A 118 -16.21 -9.28 -13.51
N GLY A 119 -15.64 -8.10 -13.77
CA GLY A 119 -15.64 -6.98 -12.83
C GLY A 119 -15.21 -7.41 -11.42
N THR A 120 -15.97 -7.03 -10.40
CA THR A 120 -15.72 -7.38 -9.00
C THR A 120 -16.44 -8.66 -8.53
N LEU A 121 -17.02 -9.45 -9.45
CA LEU A 121 -17.77 -10.66 -9.08
C LEU A 121 -16.92 -11.66 -8.30
N MET A 122 -15.64 -11.76 -8.68
CA MET A 122 -14.66 -12.63 -8.07
C MET A 122 -13.92 -11.96 -6.90
N TRP A 123 -14.37 -10.80 -6.41
CA TRP A 123 -13.76 -10.22 -5.21
C TRP A 123 -14.49 -10.76 -3.96
N PRO A 124 -13.77 -11.20 -2.90
CA PRO A 124 -12.31 -11.20 -2.73
C PRO A 124 -11.59 -12.46 -3.24
N GLU A 125 -12.32 -13.45 -3.76
CA GLU A 125 -11.78 -14.74 -4.19
C GLU A 125 -11.40 -14.79 -5.67
N TRP A 126 -10.11 -14.74 -5.96
CA TRP A 126 -9.56 -14.87 -7.32
C TRP A 126 -9.94 -13.74 -8.29
N HIS A 127 -9.66 -12.49 -7.89
CA HIS A 127 -9.93 -11.31 -8.70
C HIS A 127 -8.68 -10.81 -9.44
N TYR A 128 -8.74 -10.73 -10.78
CA TYR A 128 -7.60 -10.29 -11.60
C TYR A 128 -7.13 -8.86 -11.28
N GLY A 129 -8.02 -7.97 -10.83
CA GLY A 129 -7.67 -6.60 -10.47
C GLY A 129 -6.72 -6.48 -9.28
N VAL A 130 -6.47 -7.57 -8.54
CA VAL A 130 -5.45 -7.63 -7.48
C VAL A 130 -4.30 -8.60 -7.80
N LEU A 131 -4.01 -8.81 -9.09
CA LEU A 131 -2.89 -9.64 -9.56
C LEU A 131 -1.57 -9.30 -8.84
N LEU A 132 -1.33 -8.01 -8.58
CA LEU A 132 -0.21 -7.52 -7.78
C LEU A 132 -0.12 -8.22 -6.41
N LEU A 133 -1.23 -8.28 -5.68
CA LEU A 133 -1.26 -8.84 -4.33
C LEU A 133 -0.99 -10.35 -4.34
N TYR A 134 -1.46 -11.05 -5.36
CA TYR A 134 -1.19 -12.48 -5.55
C TYR A 134 0.28 -12.73 -5.92
N GLY A 135 0.85 -11.95 -6.84
CA GLY A 135 2.29 -12.03 -7.17
C GLY A 135 3.17 -11.75 -5.95
N GLN A 136 2.84 -10.70 -5.19
CA GLN A 136 3.58 -10.34 -3.98
C GLN A 136 3.43 -11.41 -2.88
N HIS A 137 2.25 -12.03 -2.77
CA HIS A 137 2.04 -13.15 -1.85
C HIS A 137 2.99 -14.30 -2.13
N LEU A 138 3.15 -14.69 -3.41
CA LEU A 138 4.08 -15.73 -3.83
C LEU A 138 5.53 -15.32 -3.54
N ALA A 139 5.90 -14.08 -3.89
CA ALA A 139 7.23 -13.53 -3.68
C ALA A 139 7.64 -13.54 -2.19
N LEU A 140 6.82 -12.96 -1.32
CA LEU A 140 7.12 -12.85 0.12
C LEU A 140 7.17 -14.21 0.80
N ASN A 141 6.24 -15.12 0.48
CA ASN A 141 6.29 -16.47 1.03
C ASN A 141 7.56 -17.21 0.61
N HIS A 142 7.98 -17.07 -0.65
CA HIS A 142 9.19 -17.69 -1.14
C HIS A 142 10.44 -17.11 -0.46
N LEU A 143 10.59 -15.78 -0.48
CA LEU A 143 11.75 -15.07 0.06
C LEU A 143 11.90 -15.29 1.58
N VAL A 144 10.80 -15.34 2.32
CA VAL A 144 10.83 -15.72 3.74
C VAL A 144 11.21 -17.19 3.90
N GLY A 145 10.64 -18.08 3.10
CA GLY A 145 10.89 -19.52 3.20
C GLY A 145 12.33 -19.93 2.90
N ILE A 146 13.05 -19.16 2.08
CA ILE A 146 14.49 -19.36 1.82
C ILE A 146 15.38 -18.50 2.72
N ASN A 147 14.83 -17.84 3.73
CA ASN A 147 15.53 -16.95 4.67
C ASN A 147 16.25 -15.75 4.01
N GLN A 148 15.76 -15.28 2.86
CA GLN A 148 16.32 -14.11 2.17
C GLN A 148 15.82 -12.79 2.78
N ILE A 149 14.57 -12.77 3.26
CA ILE A 149 13.94 -11.59 3.87
C ILE A 149 13.22 -11.98 5.15
N ARG A 150 13.29 -11.11 6.16
CA ARG A 150 12.44 -11.17 7.35
C ARG A 150 11.33 -10.13 7.24
N ILE A 151 10.08 -10.58 7.40
CA ILE A 151 8.92 -9.70 7.29
C ILE A 151 8.20 -9.48 8.62
N ILE A 152 7.57 -8.31 8.76
CA ILE A 152 6.63 -7.98 9.82
C ILE A 152 5.29 -7.64 9.17
N ILE A 153 4.23 -8.31 9.65
CA ILE A 153 2.86 -8.00 9.25
C ILE A 153 2.39 -6.77 10.03
N GLY A 154 2.53 -5.61 9.41
CA GLY A 154 2.28 -4.29 9.99
C GLY A 154 0.95 -3.70 9.57
N HIS A 155 -0.15 -4.47 9.55
CA HIS A 155 -1.49 -3.96 9.18
C HIS A 155 -1.87 -2.74 10.01
N ASN A 156 -1.59 -2.81 11.32
CA ASN A 156 -1.84 -1.71 12.23
C ASN A 156 -0.95 -0.50 11.95
N LEU A 157 0.14 -0.61 11.20
CA LEU A 157 1.02 0.52 10.88
C LEU A 157 0.71 1.10 9.50
N LEU A 158 0.62 0.23 8.49
CA LEU A 158 0.64 0.57 7.07
C LEU A 158 -0.72 0.44 6.35
N ASP A 159 -1.79 0.07 7.04
CA ASP A 159 -3.11 -0.15 6.42
C ASP A 159 -4.27 0.23 7.37
N GLN A 160 -4.16 1.40 8.01
CA GLN A 160 -5.23 1.88 8.89
C GLN A 160 -6.30 2.65 8.12
N SER A 161 -7.57 2.55 8.54
CA SER A 161 -8.66 3.22 7.84
C SER A 161 -8.64 4.73 7.99
N THR A 162 -8.92 5.47 6.91
CA THR A 162 -9.22 6.91 6.96
C THR A 162 -10.53 7.25 7.65
N THR A 163 -11.37 6.27 7.99
CA THR A 163 -12.62 6.52 8.73
C THR A 163 -12.46 6.38 10.23
N ASP A 164 -11.27 6.03 10.70
CA ASP A 164 -10.99 5.87 12.12
C ASP A 164 -11.05 7.25 12.84
N SER A 165 -12.03 7.37 13.74
CA SER A 165 -12.26 8.55 14.57
C SER A 165 -11.58 8.48 15.94
N THR A 166 -10.78 7.44 16.21
CA THR A 166 -10.00 7.33 17.44
C THR A 166 -8.86 8.34 17.44
N VAL A 167 -8.74 9.07 18.54
CA VAL A 167 -7.64 10.00 18.79
C VAL A 167 -6.38 9.19 19.00
N GLN A 168 -5.34 9.46 18.22
CA GLN A 168 -4.01 8.92 18.45
C GLN A 168 -3.00 10.04 18.66
N TYR A 169 -2.17 9.87 19.70
CA TYR A 169 -1.08 10.77 20.00
C TYR A 169 0.21 10.29 19.33
N ILE A 170 1.08 11.23 18.93
CA ILE A 170 2.38 10.91 18.30
C ILE A 170 3.22 9.98 19.17
N SER A 171 3.16 10.14 20.48
CA SER A 171 3.82 9.26 21.46
C SER A 171 3.38 7.80 21.40
N GLN A 172 2.22 7.49 20.81
CA GLN A 172 1.71 6.13 20.66
C GLN A 172 2.24 5.43 19.38
N GLY A 173 2.85 6.16 18.44
CA GLY A 173 3.72 5.63 17.38
C GLY A 173 3.15 4.58 16.42
N THR A 174 1.82 4.42 16.31
CA THR A 174 1.22 3.22 15.70
C THR A 174 0.50 3.44 14.36
N ARG A 175 0.45 4.66 13.80
CA ARG A 175 -0.27 4.97 12.56
C ARG A 175 0.66 5.65 11.56
N LEU A 176 0.98 4.99 10.46
CA LEU A 176 1.95 5.47 9.48
C LEU A 176 1.33 5.73 8.10
N ASN A 177 0.41 4.88 7.67
CA ASN A 177 -0.25 4.99 6.38
C ASN A 177 -1.77 4.77 6.56
N LEU A 178 -2.55 5.67 5.97
CA LEU A 178 -4.01 5.67 6.05
C LEU A 178 -4.62 5.30 4.70
N HIS A 179 -5.33 4.18 4.65
CA HIS A 179 -5.98 3.67 3.45
C HIS A 179 -7.41 4.20 3.32
N CYS A 180 -7.72 4.78 2.16
CA CYS A 180 -9.06 5.20 1.77
C CYS A 180 -9.89 4.02 1.24
N TRP A 181 -10.31 3.11 2.12
CA TRP A 181 -11.19 1.99 1.74
C TRP A 181 -12.52 2.48 1.11
N HIS A 182 -13.21 1.57 0.42
CA HIS A 182 -14.51 1.88 -0.18
C HIS A 182 -15.56 2.04 0.93
N THR A 183 -16.00 3.29 1.12
CA THR A 183 -16.93 3.67 2.18
C THR A 183 -17.58 5.01 1.84
N ASP A 184 -18.74 5.25 2.43
CA ASP A 184 -19.42 6.55 2.42
C ASP A 184 -19.15 7.37 3.68
N LEU A 185 -18.44 6.79 4.66
CA LEU A 185 -18.04 7.49 5.87
C LEU A 185 -16.90 8.49 5.56
N PRO A 186 -16.82 9.62 6.27
CA PRO A 186 -15.67 10.52 6.16
C PRO A 186 -14.39 9.83 6.69
N PHE A 187 -13.22 10.00 6.10
CA PHE A 187 -12.96 10.55 4.77
C PHE A 187 -13.20 9.49 3.68
N SER A 188 -13.99 9.83 2.65
CA SER A 188 -14.26 8.99 1.48
C SER A 188 -13.65 9.57 0.21
N LYS A 189 -12.82 8.79 -0.48
CA LYS A 189 -12.21 9.19 -1.77
C LYS A 189 -13.24 9.43 -2.87
N PHE A 190 -14.37 8.71 -2.84
CA PHE A 190 -15.46 8.92 -3.79
C PHE A 190 -16.17 10.24 -3.54
N ALA A 191 -16.50 10.55 -2.28
CA ALA A 191 -17.08 11.83 -1.90
C ALA A 191 -16.15 13.00 -2.23
N PHE A 192 -14.84 12.84 -2.01
CA PHE A 192 -13.84 13.82 -2.41
C PHE A 192 -13.84 14.07 -3.93
N LYS A 193 -13.76 13.00 -4.73
CA LYS A 193 -13.76 13.05 -6.20
C LYS A 193 -15.04 13.69 -6.77
N MET A 194 -16.19 13.46 -6.11
CA MET A 194 -17.47 14.06 -6.49
C MET A 194 -17.63 15.52 -6.02
N GLY A 195 -16.63 16.11 -5.37
CA GLY A 195 -16.71 17.48 -4.87
C GLY A 195 -17.62 17.66 -3.66
N LYS A 196 -18.07 16.58 -3.00
CA LYS A 196 -18.98 16.66 -1.84
C LYS A 196 -18.39 17.40 -0.64
N TYR A 197 -17.06 17.58 -0.62
CA TYR A 197 -16.36 18.34 0.42
C TYR A 197 -15.99 19.77 0.00
N ASN A 198 -16.53 20.31 -1.11
CA ASN A 198 -16.17 21.66 -1.59
C ASN A 198 -16.63 22.80 -0.67
N GLN A 199 -17.72 22.59 0.07
CA GLN A 199 -18.25 23.55 1.03
C GLN A 199 -17.81 23.25 2.47
N THR A 200 -16.96 22.24 2.66
CA THR A 200 -16.47 21.86 3.97
C THR A 200 -15.38 22.83 4.42
N GLU A 201 -15.59 23.51 5.54
CA GLU A 201 -14.61 24.45 6.10
C GLU A 201 -13.39 23.71 6.68
N LEU A 202 -12.19 24.19 6.34
CA LEU A 202 -10.92 23.65 6.81
C LEU A 202 -10.78 23.72 8.35
N GLU A 203 -11.26 24.81 8.97
CA GLU A 203 -11.15 25.03 10.42
C GLU A 203 -11.83 23.93 11.25
N LYS A 204 -12.86 23.26 10.72
CA LYS A 204 -13.52 22.10 11.36
C LYS A 204 -12.56 20.95 11.63
N TYR A 205 -11.48 20.85 10.84
CA TYR A 205 -10.50 19.77 10.90
C TYR A 205 -9.12 20.23 11.38
N LYS A 206 -9.02 21.42 11.98
CA LYS A 206 -7.79 21.96 12.54
C LYS A 206 -7.19 21.07 13.63
N ASN A 207 -8.03 20.39 14.39
CA ASN A 207 -7.62 19.35 15.34
C ASN A 207 -7.62 17.98 14.66
N ASP A 208 -6.50 17.66 14.01
CA ASP A 208 -6.31 16.52 13.12
C ASP A 208 -5.70 15.29 13.82
N LYS A 209 -6.10 15.04 15.08
CA LYS A 209 -5.58 13.93 15.90
C LYS A 209 -6.21 12.57 15.59
N THR A 210 -7.24 12.52 14.76
CA THR A 210 -7.87 11.28 14.28
C THR A 210 -7.48 11.03 12.83
N ALA A 211 -7.53 9.77 12.37
CA ALA A 211 -7.24 9.46 10.96
C ALA A 211 -8.21 10.20 10.03
N GLN A 212 -9.50 10.19 10.39
CA GLN A 212 -10.55 10.91 9.68
C GLN A 212 -10.28 12.41 9.57
N ALA A 213 -9.96 13.06 10.68
CA ALA A 213 -9.75 14.51 10.68
C ALA A 213 -8.49 14.88 9.90
N TYR A 214 -7.42 14.09 10.02
CA TYR A 214 -6.19 14.28 9.25
C TYR A 214 -6.41 14.11 7.75
N ALA A 215 -7.01 12.99 7.33
CA ALA A 215 -7.28 12.73 5.92
C ALA A 215 -8.18 13.82 5.32
N MET A 216 -9.21 14.25 6.05
CA MET A 216 -10.07 15.36 5.61
C MET A 216 -9.30 16.66 5.48
N ARG A 217 -8.50 17.02 6.49
CA ARG A 217 -7.68 18.24 6.48
C ARG A 217 -6.73 18.26 5.29
N MET A 218 -5.95 17.20 5.09
CA MET A 218 -5.00 17.07 3.98
C MET A 218 -5.71 17.20 2.63
N ALA A 219 -6.88 16.58 2.48
CA ALA A 219 -7.67 16.65 1.26
C ALA A 219 -8.25 18.05 1.00
N LEU A 220 -8.69 18.76 2.04
CA LEU A 220 -9.15 20.15 1.92
C LEU A 220 -7.99 21.08 1.56
N GLU A 221 -6.85 20.98 2.28
CA GLU A 221 -5.64 21.76 1.99
C GLU A 221 -5.16 21.56 0.55
N SER A 222 -5.23 20.33 0.01
CA SER A 222 -4.82 20.07 -1.38
C SER A 222 -5.70 20.76 -2.43
N LYS A 223 -6.88 21.27 -2.07
CA LYS A 223 -7.73 22.08 -2.97
C LYS A 223 -7.38 23.57 -2.94
N TYR A 224 -6.86 24.05 -1.83
CA TYR A 224 -6.56 25.48 -1.63
C TYR A 224 -5.12 25.83 -1.97
N MET A 225 -4.25 24.84 -2.12
CA MET A 225 -2.85 25.07 -2.46
C MET A 225 -2.70 25.25 -3.98
N THR A 226 -2.34 26.47 -4.39
CA THR A 226 -1.89 26.74 -5.76
C THR A 226 -0.60 25.96 -6.06
N LEU A 227 -0.28 25.75 -7.34
CA LEU A 227 0.98 25.12 -7.74
C LEU A 227 2.21 25.91 -7.22
N GLU A 228 2.08 27.23 -7.11
CA GLU A 228 3.11 28.12 -6.58
C GLU A 228 3.30 27.93 -5.06
N GLU A 229 2.21 27.84 -4.31
CA GLU A 229 2.24 27.54 -2.87
C GLU A 229 2.79 26.14 -2.59
N LEU A 230 2.44 25.15 -3.42
CA LEU A 230 2.98 23.79 -3.31
C LEU A 230 4.50 23.78 -3.53
N ALA A 231 4.97 24.50 -4.55
CA ALA A 231 6.40 24.64 -4.84
C ALA A 231 7.16 25.44 -3.76
N ALA A 232 6.50 26.38 -3.09
CA ALA A 232 7.08 27.13 -1.96
C ALA A 232 7.13 26.30 -0.67
N TYR A 233 6.09 25.49 -0.41
CA TYR A 233 6.00 24.63 0.78
C TYR A 233 7.13 23.59 0.81
N GLY A 234 7.48 23.01 -0.34
CA GLY A 234 8.59 22.07 -0.47
C GLY A 234 9.97 22.67 -0.20
N ARG A 235 10.15 23.98 -0.46
CA ARG A 235 11.43 24.70 -0.30
C ARG A 235 11.67 25.24 1.11
N ASN A 236 10.61 25.63 1.81
CA ASN A 236 10.74 26.25 3.14
C ASN A 236 11.02 25.24 4.27
N LYS A 237 10.79 23.95 4.08
CA LYS A 237 11.09 22.93 5.09
C LYS A 237 12.51 22.33 4.99
N SER A 238 13.20 22.45 3.86
CA SER A 238 14.59 21.99 3.72
C SER A 238 15.62 22.89 4.43
N LEU A 239 15.18 23.98 5.07
CA LEU A 239 16.04 24.95 5.77
C LEU A 239 15.81 24.99 7.29
N SER A 240 15.04 24.04 7.85
CA SER A 240 14.74 23.99 9.29
C SER A 240 15.01 22.63 9.96
N SER A 241 15.85 21.80 9.35
CA SER A 241 16.41 20.58 9.96
C SER A 241 17.91 20.68 10.06
#